data_AF-A0A0S2KK52-F1
#
_entry.id   AF-A0A0S2KK52-F1
#
_cell.length_a   1.000
_cell.length_b   1.000
_cell.length_c   1.000
_cell.angle_alpha   90.00
_cell.angle_beta   90.00
_cell.angle_gamma   90.00
#
_symmetry.space_group_name_H-M   'P 1'
#
loop_
_entity.id
_entity.type
_entity.pdbx_description
1 polymer ?
#
loop_
_entity_poly.entity_id
_entity_poly.type
_entity_poly.pdbx_seq_one_letter_code
_entity_poly.pdbx_strand_id
1 'polypeptide(L)'
;MKRLVLVTLWMALCAIHISAQKADDFLSRYKRFLNGVESLKSVTPHDYQRIDSVYEMLTNEYHTTYKAKMTNNQLSTYTAYRTRYKKKMAFLESKKLTEAVDTTGNVITKAVKKSSAKVSGFLKGLFGKKK
;
A
#
# COMPACT_ATOMS: atom_id res chain seq x y z
N MET A 1 -5.49 5.04 -20.23
CA MET A 1 -6.24 4.83 -18.96
C MET A 1 -5.45 5.06 -17.68
N LYS A 2 -4.12 4.86 -17.62
CA LYS A 2 -3.32 5.15 -16.39
C LYS A 2 -3.18 6.64 -16.02
N ARG A 3 -3.28 7.55 -17.01
CA ARG A 3 -3.13 8.99 -16.78
C ARG A 3 -4.41 9.68 -16.26
N LEU A 4 -5.59 9.11 -16.51
CA LEU A 4 -6.87 9.69 -16.07
C LEU A 4 -7.10 9.54 -14.57
N VAL A 5 -6.62 8.44 -13.96
CA VAL A 5 -6.73 8.19 -12.52
C VAL A 5 -5.88 9.17 -11.69
N LEU A 6 -4.74 9.59 -12.23
CA LEU A 6 -3.87 10.60 -11.62
C LEU A 6 -4.52 11.99 -11.61
N VAL A 7 -5.24 12.36 -12.67
CA VAL A 7 -5.89 13.68 -12.77
C VAL A 7 -7.08 13.80 -11.82
N THR A 8 -7.85 12.72 -11.60
CA THR A 8 -8.92 12.72 -10.59
C THR A 8 -8.39 12.82 -9.15
N LEU A 9 -7.16 12.41 -8.89
CA LEU A 9 -6.52 12.56 -7.57
C LEU A 9 -6.08 14.01 -7.32
N TRP A 10 -5.71 14.74 -8.38
CA TRP A 10 -5.25 16.14 -8.30
C TRP A 10 -6.38 17.14 -8.04
N MET A 11 -7.56 16.95 -8.64
CA MET A 11 -8.71 17.85 -8.41
C MET A 11 -9.27 17.80 -6.98
N ALA A 12 -8.92 16.78 -6.19
CA ALA A 12 -9.33 16.67 -4.80
C ALA A 12 -8.46 17.49 -3.83
N LEU A 13 -7.28 17.97 -4.25
CA LEU A 13 -6.29 18.64 -3.40
C LEU A 13 -6.41 20.17 -3.38
N CYS A 14 -7.13 20.80 -4.31
CA CYS A 14 -7.12 22.26 -4.49
C CYS A 14 -8.19 23.06 -3.73
N ALA A 15 -8.88 22.49 -2.75
CA ALA A 15 -9.91 23.22 -1.99
C ALA A 15 -9.70 23.12 -0.47
N ILE A 16 -8.56 23.62 0.03
CA ILE A 16 -8.39 23.89 1.46
C ILE A 16 -8.75 25.37 1.68
N HIS A 17 -10.04 25.67 1.72
CA HIS A 17 -10.53 26.91 2.32
C HIS A 17 -10.63 26.68 3.83
N ILE A 18 -9.84 27.44 4.59
CA ILE A 18 -9.88 27.53 6.06
C ILE A 18 -11.11 28.36 6.44
N SER A 19 -12.29 27.81 6.20
CA SER A 19 -13.53 28.20 6.87
C SER A 19 -13.84 27.10 7.87
N ALA A 20 -14.32 27.42 9.07
CA ALA A 20 -14.66 26.46 10.13
C ALA A 20 -15.45 25.25 9.58
N GLN A 21 -14.73 24.22 9.16
CA GLN A 21 -15.32 23.07 8.49
C GLN A 21 -16.06 22.28 9.56
N LYS A 22 -17.25 21.79 9.21
CA LYS A 22 -17.99 20.94 10.13
C LYS A 22 -17.23 19.63 10.29
N ALA A 23 -17.34 19.00 11.45
CA ALA A 23 -16.73 17.69 11.68
C ALA A 23 -17.15 16.65 10.60
N ASP A 24 -18.36 16.81 10.05
CA ASP A 24 -18.87 15.99 8.95
C ASP A 24 -18.12 16.21 7.62
N ASP A 25 -17.64 17.42 7.35
CA ASP A 25 -16.84 17.72 6.16
C ASP A 25 -15.47 17.04 6.28
N PHE A 26 -14.87 17.08 7.48
CA PHE A 26 -13.66 16.33 7.77
C PHE A 26 -13.87 14.82 7.58
N LEU A 27 -14.92 14.24 8.17
CA LEU A 27 -15.22 12.81 8.00
C LEU A 27 -15.45 12.46 6.53
N SER A 28 -16.10 13.33 5.77
CA SER A 28 -16.32 13.14 4.33
C SER A 28 -15.02 13.13 3.54
N ARG A 29 -14.09 14.04 3.84
CA ARG A 29 -12.74 14.03 3.23
C ARG A 29 -11.95 12.79 3.61
N TYR A 30 -11.99 12.40 4.89
CA TYR A 30 -11.34 11.18 5.36
C TYR A 30 -11.89 9.95 4.63
N LYS A 31 -13.22 9.86 4.47
CA LYS A 31 -13.88 8.78 3.74
C LYS A 31 -13.44 8.71 2.28
N ARG A 32 -13.33 9.86 1.59
CA ARG A 32 -12.86 9.92 0.19
C ARG A 32 -11.42 9.43 0.08
N PHE A 33 -10.55 9.89 0.98
CA PHE A 33 -9.17 9.40 1.07
C PHE A 33 -9.13 7.87 1.28
N LEU A 34 -9.87 7.37 2.28
CA LEU A 34 -9.94 5.94 2.59
C LEU A 34 -10.42 5.12 1.38
N ASN A 35 -11.49 5.55 0.72
CA ASN A 35 -12.00 4.87 -0.48
C ASN A 35 -10.95 4.82 -1.59
N GLY A 36 -10.18 5.90 -1.75
CA GLY A 36 -9.04 5.94 -2.67
C GLY A 36 -8.01 4.86 -2.33
N VAL A 37 -7.56 4.81 -1.06
CA VAL A 37 -6.58 3.81 -0.59
C VAL A 37 -7.11 2.38 -0.70
N GLU A 38 -8.37 2.14 -0.36
CA GLU A 38 -8.99 0.81 -0.40
C GLU A 38 -9.12 0.27 -1.84
N SER A 39 -9.28 1.16 -2.82
CA SER A 39 -9.33 0.79 -4.24
C SER A 39 -7.99 0.29 -4.81
N LEU A 40 -6.88 0.57 -4.13
CA LEU A 40 -5.54 0.19 -4.59
C LEU A 40 -5.33 -1.33 -4.48
N LYS A 41 -4.87 -1.96 -5.56
CA LYS A 41 -4.52 -3.39 -5.58
C LYS A 41 -3.08 -3.64 -5.15
N SER A 42 -2.19 -2.71 -5.49
CA SER A 42 -0.77 -2.66 -5.13
C SER A 42 -0.35 -1.20 -5.04
N VAL A 43 0.76 -0.92 -4.35
CA VAL A 43 1.23 0.44 -4.05
C VAL A 43 2.74 0.50 -4.27
N THR A 44 3.22 1.47 -5.03
CA THR A 44 4.66 1.68 -5.22
C THR A 44 5.27 2.39 -3.99
N PRO A 45 6.60 2.34 -3.77
CA PRO A 45 7.21 3.05 -2.65
C PRO A 45 6.89 4.56 -2.63
N HIS A 46 6.83 5.19 -3.80
CA HIS A 46 6.43 6.60 -3.92
C HIS A 46 4.96 6.80 -3.49
N ASP A 47 4.07 5.88 -3.86
CA ASP A 47 2.66 5.99 -3.48
C ASP A 47 2.48 5.82 -1.97
N TYR A 48 3.27 4.96 -1.32
CA TYR A 48 3.29 4.82 0.15
C TYR A 48 3.60 6.14 0.84
N GLN A 49 4.68 6.82 0.44
CA GLN A 49 5.07 8.11 1.04
C GLN A 49 3.97 9.18 0.90
N ARG A 50 3.29 9.22 -0.26
CA ARG A 50 2.17 10.15 -0.48
C ARG A 50 0.97 9.80 0.38
N ILE A 51 0.57 8.52 0.42
CA ILE A 51 -0.55 8.03 1.21
C ILE A 51 -0.31 8.32 2.69
N ASP A 52 0.90 8.07 3.17
CA ASP A 52 1.32 8.31 4.54
C ASP A 52 1.28 9.80 4.90
N SER A 53 1.82 10.66 4.03
CA SER A 53 1.76 12.12 4.22
C SER A 53 0.32 12.64 4.35
N VAL A 54 -0.61 12.14 3.52
CA VAL A 54 -2.02 12.52 3.59
C VAL A 54 -2.68 11.98 4.85
N TYR A 55 -2.37 10.75 5.24
CA TYR A 55 -2.87 10.15 6.47
C TYR A 55 -2.40 10.91 7.73
N GLU A 56 -1.12 11.27 7.79
CA GLU A 56 -0.56 12.07 8.88
C GLU A 56 -1.17 13.47 8.95
N MET A 57 -1.35 14.13 7.80
CA MET A 57 -2.07 15.41 7.73
C MET A 57 -3.50 15.30 8.29
N LEU A 58 -4.27 14.30 7.86
CA LEU A 58 -5.64 14.08 8.34
C LEU A 58 -5.69 13.72 9.83
N THR A 59 -4.70 12.94 10.31
CA THR A 59 -4.57 12.55 11.71
C THR A 59 -4.25 13.77 12.59
N ASN A 60 -3.36 14.64 12.12
CA ASN A 60 -3.04 15.90 12.79
C ASN A 60 -4.23 16.84 12.80
N GLU A 61 -4.97 16.98 11.70
CA GLU A 61 -6.18 17.80 11.65
C GLU A 61 -7.27 17.29 12.62
N TYR A 62 -7.43 15.96 12.71
CA TYR A 62 -8.31 15.33 13.70
C TYR A 62 -7.91 15.72 15.13
N HIS A 63 -6.64 15.55 15.50
CA HIS A 63 -6.18 15.79 16.87
C HIS A 63 -6.20 17.27 17.26
N THR A 64 -5.84 18.16 16.34
CA THR A 64 -5.72 19.60 16.60
C THR A 64 -7.05 20.34 16.53
N THR A 65 -7.96 19.92 15.64
CA THR A 65 -9.12 20.75 15.27
C THR A 65 -10.46 20.08 15.55
N TYR A 66 -10.63 18.79 15.24
CA TYR A 66 -11.96 18.16 15.22
C TYR A 66 -12.29 17.25 16.38
N LYS A 67 -11.32 16.60 17.03
CA LYS A 67 -11.57 15.63 18.11
C LYS A 67 -12.46 16.24 19.21
N ALA A 68 -12.19 17.47 19.61
CA ALA A 68 -12.96 18.18 20.64
C ALA A 68 -14.36 18.63 20.17
N LYS A 69 -14.59 18.72 18.86
CA LYS A 69 -15.83 19.22 18.24
C LYS A 69 -16.74 18.08 17.76
N MET A 70 -16.29 16.84 17.84
CA MET A 70 -17.00 15.67 17.35
C MET A 70 -17.93 15.09 18.42
N THR A 71 -19.10 14.65 18.00
CA THR A 71 -19.99 13.78 18.78
C THR A 71 -19.41 12.37 18.92
N ASN A 72 -19.91 11.59 19.88
CA ASN A 72 -19.51 10.19 20.06
C ASN A 72 -19.71 9.35 18.78
N ASN A 73 -20.77 9.60 18.01
CA ASN A 73 -21.02 8.91 16.75
C ASN A 73 -19.97 9.27 15.67
N GLN A 74 -19.57 10.54 15.61
CA GLN A 74 -18.52 11.00 14.70
C GLN A 74 -17.14 10.45 15.09
N LEU A 75 -16.83 10.39 16.40
CA LEU A 75 -15.61 9.76 16.92
C LEU A 75 -15.55 8.27 16.60
N SER A 76 -16.67 7.56 16.76
CA SER A 76 -16.80 6.14 16.39
C SER A 76 -16.56 5.96 14.88
N THR A 77 -17.17 6.82 14.06
CA THR A 77 -17.00 6.81 12.59
C THR A 77 -15.54 7.02 12.19
N TYR A 78 -14.87 8.03 12.77
CA TYR A 78 -13.45 8.25 12.56
C TYR A 78 -12.60 7.03 12.95
N THR A 79 -12.89 6.43 14.12
CA THR A 79 -12.16 5.25 14.60
C THR A 79 -12.32 4.06 13.66
N ALA A 80 -13.53 3.86 13.13
CA ALA A 80 -13.79 2.83 12.12
C ALA A 80 -12.98 3.10 10.82
N TYR A 81 -12.93 4.35 10.35
CA TYR A 81 -12.15 4.71 9.17
C TYR A 81 -10.65 4.51 9.37
N ARG A 82 -10.11 4.92 10.53
CA ARG A 82 -8.71 4.70 10.89
C ARG A 82 -8.35 3.21 10.94
N THR A 83 -9.24 2.40 11.50
CA THR A 83 -9.05 0.94 11.60
C THR A 83 -9.01 0.30 10.22
N ARG A 84 -9.93 0.68 9.33
CA ARG A 84 -9.96 0.21 7.93
C ARG A 84 -8.71 0.60 7.16
N TYR A 85 -8.25 1.85 7.31
CA TYR A 85 -6.99 2.30 6.71
C TYR A 85 -5.82 1.41 7.14
N LYS A 86 -5.61 1.23 8.45
CA LYS A 86 -4.52 0.39 8.98
C LYS A 86 -4.58 -1.04 8.47
N LYS A 87 -5.78 -1.63 8.45
CA LYS A 87 -6.00 -2.98 7.92
C LYS A 87 -5.63 -3.07 6.43
N LYS A 88 -6.01 -2.07 5.63
CA LYS A 88 -5.68 -2.03 4.21
C LYS A 88 -4.18 -1.88 3.97
N MET A 89 -3.50 -1.01 4.71
CA MET A 89 -2.05 -0.81 4.58
C MET A 89 -1.27 -2.06 4.98
N ALA A 90 -1.64 -2.71 6.09
CA ALA A 90 -1.04 -3.98 6.49
C ALA A 90 -1.21 -5.09 5.43
N PHE A 91 -2.39 -5.16 4.79
CA PHE A 91 -2.64 -6.09 3.69
C PHE A 91 -1.78 -5.79 2.44
N LEU A 92 -1.56 -4.53 2.12
CA LEU A 92 -0.72 -4.14 0.99
C LEU A 92 0.76 -4.45 1.27
N GLU A 93 1.21 -4.27 2.50
CA GLU A 93 2.56 -4.61 2.93
C GLU A 93 2.80 -6.12 2.93
N SER A 94 1.84 -6.92 3.41
CA SER A 94 1.98 -8.38 3.40
C SER A 94 2.06 -8.93 1.98
N LYS A 95 1.27 -8.39 1.05
CA LYS A 95 1.36 -8.75 -0.38
C LYS A 95 2.73 -8.46 -0.98
N LYS A 96 3.30 -7.30 -0.69
CA LYS A 96 4.66 -6.95 -1.14
C LYS A 96 5.69 -7.96 -0.63
N LEU A 97 5.57 -8.38 0.62
CA LEU A 97 6.47 -9.38 1.20
C LEU A 97 6.32 -10.74 0.50
N THR A 98 5.10 -11.20 0.28
CA THR A 98 4.83 -12.45 -0.45
C THR A 98 5.41 -12.43 -1.87
N GLU A 99 5.17 -11.34 -2.62
CA GLU A 99 5.69 -11.20 -3.98
C GLU A 99 7.24 -11.18 -4.02
N ALA A 100 7.89 -10.56 -3.03
CA ALA A 100 9.35 -10.54 -2.92
C ALA A 100 9.93 -11.93 -2.59
N VAL A 101 9.26 -12.68 -1.71
CA VAL A 101 9.65 -14.06 -1.37
C VAL A 101 9.48 -14.98 -2.57
N ASP A 102 8.35 -14.92 -3.27
CA ASP A 102 8.10 -15.73 -4.46
C ASP A 102 9.11 -15.43 -5.56
N THR A 103 9.43 -14.15 -5.79
CA THR A 103 10.45 -13.75 -6.78
C THR A 103 11.83 -14.30 -6.41
N THR A 104 12.23 -14.19 -5.14
CA THR A 104 13.52 -14.69 -4.66
C THR A 104 13.60 -16.22 -4.73
N GLY A 105 12.54 -16.91 -4.29
CA GLY A 105 12.43 -18.37 -4.36
C GLY A 105 12.50 -18.89 -5.78
N ASN A 106 11.86 -18.21 -6.73
CA ASN A 106 11.86 -18.57 -8.15
C ASN A 106 13.23 -18.31 -8.83
N VAL A 107 13.95 -17.25 -8.42
CA VAL A 107 15.32 -16.99 -8.88
C VAL A 107 16.30 -18.04 -8.33
N ILE A 108 16.20 -18.39 -7.04
CA ILE A 108 17.03 -19.41 -6.42
C ILE A 108 16.78 -20.78 -7.06
N THR A 109 15.52 -21.18 -7.23
CA THR A 109 15.20 -22.47 -7.89
C THR A 109 15.65 -22.51 -9.34
N LYS A 110 15.57 -21.41 -10.10
CA LYS A 110 16.13 -21.33 -11.46
C LYS A 110 17.66 -21.39 -11.46
N ALA A 111 18.34 -20.73 -10.52
CA ALA A 111 19.79 -20.78 -10.38
C ALA A 111 20.29 -22.19 -10.00
N VAL A 112 19.61 -22.84 -9.05
CA VAL A 112 19.90 -24.22 -8.64
C VAL A 112 19.63 -25.21 -9.78
N LYS A 113 18.53 -25.09 -10.53
CA LYS A 113 18.28 -25.92 -11.73
C LYS A 113 19.33 -25.73 -12.82
N LYS A 114 19.82 -24.49 -13.03
CA LYS A 114 20.86 -24.20 -14.04
C LYS A 114 22.24 -24.72 -13.61
N SER A 115 22.58 -24.63 -12.31
CA SER A 115 23.83 -25.21 -11.78
C SER A 115 23.80 -26.73 -11.73
N SER A 116 22.68 -27.36 -11.38
CA SER A 116 22.55 -28.83 -11.37
C SER A 116 22.61 -29.45 -12.78
N ALA A 117 22.11 -28.76 -13.82
CA ALA A 117 22.31 -29.18 -15.21
C ALA A 117 23.79 -29.16 -15.63
N LYS A 118 24.59 -28.21 -15.12
CA LYS A 118 26.03 -28.10 -15.41
C LYS A 118 26.87 -29.14 -14.64
N VAL A 119 26.51 -29.42 -13.40
CA VAL A 119 27.17 -30.44 -12.56
C VAL A 119 26.85 -31.86 -13.05
N SER A 120 25.62 -32.12 -13.52
CA SER A 120 25.25 -33.40 -14.14
C SER A 120 26.05 -33.69 -15.42
N GLY A 121 26.29 -32.69 -16.27
CA GLY A 121 27.12 -32.83 -17.47
C GLY A 121 28.61 -33.10 -17.17
N PHE A 122 29.16 -32.46 -16.13
CA PHE A 122 30.54 -32.64 -15.71
C PHE A 122 30.78 -34.01 -15.06
N LEU A 123 29.88 -34.45 -14.15
CA LEU A 123 29.97 -35.78 -13.53
C LEU A 123 29.72 -36.92 -14.53
N LYS A 124 28.82 -36.72 -15.51
CA LYS A 124 28.60 -37.68 -16.59
C LYS A 124 29.79 -37.77 -17.56
N GLY A 125 30.59 -36.71 -17.68
CA GLY A 125 31.86 -36.70 -18.42
C GLY A 125 33.02 -37.36 -17.65
N LEU A 126 33.05 -37.24 -16.32
CA LEU A 126 34.08 -37.85 -15.46
C LEU A 126 33.84 -39.33 -15.15
N PHE A 127 32.59 -39.77 -15.07
CA PHE A 127 32.20 -41.15 -14.76
C PHE A 127 31.55 -41.88 -15.95
N GLY A 128 31.56 -41.25 -17.12
CA GLY A 128 31.04 -41.81 -18.38
C GLY A 128 31.97 -42.84 -19.00
N LYS A 129 31.89 -44.08 -18.50
CA LYS A 129 32.12 -45.33 -19.22
C LYS A 129 33.41 -45.43 -20.06
N LYS A 130 34.49 -45.89 -19.42
CA LYS A 130 35.53 -46.65 -20.15
C LYS A 130 34.89 -47.93 -20.68
N LYS A 131 34.81 -48.07 -22.01
CA LYS A 131 34.83 -49.39 -22.65
C LYS A 131 36.21 -49.99 -22.49
#